data_AF-A0A9N9K4G0-F1
#
_entry.id   AF-A0A9N9K4G0-F1
#
_cell.length_a   1.000
_cell.length_b   1.000
_cell.length_c   1.000
_cell.angle_alpha   90.00
_cell.angle_beta   90.00
_cell.angle_gamma   90.00
#
_symmetry.space_group_name_H-M   'P 1'
#
loop_
_entity.id
_entity.type
_entity.pdbx_description
1 polymer ?
#
loop_
_entity_poly.entity_id
_entity_poly.type
_entity_poly.pdbx_seq_one_letter_code
_entity_poly.pdbx_strand_id
1 'polypeptide(L)'
;ITSIMVDIHRILPADWDIIYLGYCNNSEGKSGEPLPDRNNNSPVYKLFKSEMPYCTFAYAVSHAGALKLINKLGSSTNSPLDVELVNIIQSKEINSYTLVPPIIVKSGKSYSDKENPDIHSLKNSTSEYFKLD
;
A
#
# COMPACT_ATOMS: atom_id res chain seq x y z
N ILE A 1 8.92 6.72 8.04
CA ILE A 1 7.64 5.95 8.02
C ILE A 1 6.58 6.53 8.94
N THR A 2 6.83 6.72 10.24
CA THR A 2 5.79 7.21 11.20
C THR A 2 5.18 8.57 10.81
N SER A 3 6.00 9.55 10.43
CA SER A 3 5.52 10.85 9.94
C SER A 3 4.62 10.72 8.71
N ILE A 4 5.07 9.96 7.71
CA ILE A 4 4.31 9.67 6.49
C ILE A 4 2.94 9.07 6.84
N MET A 5 2.90 8.08 7.74
CA MET A 5 1.62 7.46 8.12
C MET A 5 0.69 8.42 8.86
N VAL A 6 1.22 9.34 9.68
CA VAL A 6 0.41 10.38 10.34
C VAL A 6 -0.21 11.32 9.31
N ASP A 7 0.56 11.75 8.31
CA ASP A 7 0.08 12.67 7.27
C ASP A 7 -0.94 11.99 6.35
N ILE A 8 -0.67 10.75 5.93
CA ILE A 8 -1.59 9.95 5.10
C ILE A 8 -2.88 9.61 5.85
N HIS A 9 -2.81 9.34 7.15
CA HIS A 9 -4.00 9.09 7.96
C HIS A 9 -4.96 10.30 8.00
N ARG A 10 -4.47 11.52 7.81
CA ARG A 10 -5.32 12.72 7.72
C ARG A 10 -6.04 12.87 6.36
N ILE A 11 -5.54 12.20 5.33
CA ILE A 11 -6.08 12.23 3.96
C ILE A 11 -7.01 11.04 3.71
N LEU A 12 -6.78 9.92 4.40
CA LEU A 12 -7.59 8.71 4.28
C LEU A 12 -9.07 8.97 4.59
N PRO A 13 -10.00 8.50 3.74
CA PRO A 13 -11.43 8.54 4.03
C PRO A 13 -11.76 7.74 5.29
N ALA A 14 -12.76 8.17 6.06
CA ALA A 14 -13.09 7.55 7.36
C ALA A 14 -13.48 6.05 7.25
N ASP A 15 -13.91 5.61 6.07
CA ASP A 15 -14.35 4.25 5.76
C ASP A 15 -13.29 3.40 5.04
N TRP A 16 -12.02 3.79 5.11
CA TRP A 16 -10.93 3.00 4.54
C TRP A 16 -10.82 1.61 5.18
N ASP A 17 -10.57 0.59 4.36
CA ASP A 17 -10.42 -0.79 4.82
C ASP A 17 -8.97 -1.25 4.76
N ILE A 18 -8.28 -0.97 3.65
CA ILE A 18 -6.89 -1.35 3.43
C ILE A 18 -6.14 -0.22 2.73
N ILE A 19 -4.88 -0.03 3.13
CA ILE A 19 -3.94 0.85 2.45
C ILE A 19 -2.67 0.06 2.11
N TYR A 20 -2.28 0.08 0.83
CA TYR A 20 -1.05 -0.53 0.34
C TYR A 20 0.10 0.48 0.43
N LEU A 21 1.16 0.08 1.14
CA LEU A 21 2.39 0.84 1.34
C LEU A 21 3.51 0.38 0.38
N GLY A 22 3.31 -0.80 -0.21
CA GLY A 22 4.11 -1.36 -1.29
C GLY A 22 3.24 -2.26 -2.17
N TYR A 23 3.54 -2.29 -3.46
CA TYR A 23 2.77 -3.01 -4.48
C TYR A 23 3.70 -3.45 -5.61
N CYS A 24 3.23 -4.36 -6.47
CA CYS A 24 4.04 -4.90 -7.58
C CYS A 24 3.56 -4.45 -8.96
N ASN A 25 2.35 -3.89 -9.04
CA ASN A 25 1.78 -3.42 -10.29
C ASN A 25 2.34 -2.04 -10.66
N ASN A 26 2.98 -1.95 -11.81
CA ASN A 26 3.48 -0.68 -12.30
C ASN A 26 2.39 0.30 -12.74
N SER A 27 1.14 -0.14 -12.87
CA SER A 27 0.00 0.72 -13.27
C SER A 27 -0.79 1.26 -12.07
N GLU A 28 -0.48 0.82 -10.86
CA GLU A 28 -1.18 1.24 -9.65
C GLU A 28 -1.02 2.75 -9.42
N GLY A 29 -2.14 3.45 -9.26
CA GLY A 29 -2.18 4.91 -9.09
C GLY A 29 -1.75 5.74 -10.31
N LYS A 30 -1.60 5.12 -11.50
CA LYS A 30 -1.25 5.85 -12.74
C LYS A 30 -2.44 6.29 -13.58
N SER A 31 -3.60 5.65 -13.43
CA SER A 31 -4.80 5.87 -14.23
C SER A 31 -5.87 6.73 -13.55
N GLY A 32 -5.73 6.96 -12.24
CA GLY A 32 -6.69 7.73 -11.44
C GLY A 32 -6.11 9.06 -10.97
N GLU A 33 -6.98 9.92 -10.47
CA GLU A 33 -6.58 11.14 -9.75
C GLU A 33 -6.26 10.81 -8.28
N PRO A 34 -5.28 11.48 -7.68
CA PRO A 34 -5.01 11.33 -6.26
C PRO A 34 -6.18 11.89 -5.43
N LEU A 35 -6.38 11.32 -4.25
CA LEU A 35 -7.31 11.86 -3.27
C LEU A 35 -6.89 13.29 -2.88
N PRO A 36 -7.86 14.20 -2.70
CA PRO A 36 -7.59 15.60 -2.42
C PRO A 36 -6.93 15.78 -1.05
N ASP A 37 -5.70 16.27 -1.05
CA ASP A 37 -4.97 16.66 0.16
C ASP A 37 -5.11 18.17 0.41
N ARG A 38 -6.23 18.55 1.03
CA ARG A 38 -6.63 19.96 1.17
C ARG A 38 -5.62 20.83 1.93
N ASN A 39 -4.89 20.24 2.87
CA ASN A 39 -3.92 20.95 3.69
C ASN A 39 -2.48 20.71 3.22
N ASN A 40 -2.29 20.04 2.07
CA ASN A 40 -0.98 19.62 1.58
C ASN A 40 -0.16 18.89 2.66
N ASN A 41 -0.82 18.01 3.44
CA ASN A 41 -0.18 17.25 4.51
C ASN A 41 0.91 16.31 3.96
N SER A 42 0.73 15.79 2.74
CA SER A 42 1.67 14.89 2.08
C SER A 42 2.01 15.42 0.67
N PRO A 43 2.99 16.33 0.56
CA PRO A 43 3.39 16.89 -0.73
C PRO A 43 4.03 15.86 -1.64
N VAL A 44 4.78 14.90 -1.07
CA VAL A 44 5.56 13.89 -1.82
C VAL A 44 4.75 12.64 -2.11
N TYR A 45 4.01 12.14 -1.12
CA TYR A 45 3.27 10.89 -1.27
C TYR A 45 1.78 11.18 -1.49
N LYS A 46 1.24 10.66 -2.59
CA LYS A 46 -0.16 10.86 -2.95
C LYS A 46 -0.92 9.55 -2.78
N LEU A 47 -2.14 9.67 -2.29
CA LEU A 47 -3.01 8.54 -2.04
C LEU A 47 -3.94 8.35 -3.23
N PHE A 48 -4.00 7.16 -3.80
CA PHE A 48 -4.89 6.83 -4.91
C PHE A 48 -5.87 5.74 -4.46
N LYS A 49 -7.04 5.65 -5.11
CA LYS A 49 -7.84 4.43 -5.01
C LYS A 49 -7.02 3.27 -5.59
N SER A 50 -7.00 2.17 -4.87
CA SER A 50 -6.29 0.98 -5.30
C SER A 50 -7.19 0.12 -6.18
N GLU A 51 -6.60 -0.47 -7.21
CA GLU A 51 -7.33 -1.34 -8.13
C GLU A 51 -6.73 -2.75 -8.15
N MET A 52 -5.42 -2.85 -8.36
CA MET A 52 -4.76 -4.13 -8.60
C MET A 52 -3.35 -4.14 -8.01
N PRO A 53 -3.20 -4.10 -6.67
CA PRO A 53 -1.91 -4.01 -6.01
C PRO A 53 -1.09 -5.33 -6.13
N TYR A 54 -1.81 -6.45 -6.26
CA TYR A 54 -1.36 -7.84 -6.26
C TYR A 54 -0.55 -8.21 -5.01
N CYS A 55 0.66 -7.70 -4.89
CA CYS A 55 1.56 -8.04 -3.81
C CYS A 55 1.05 -7.60 -2.43
N THR A 56 1.23 -8.48 -1.44
CA THR A 56 0.78 -8.31 -0.06
C THR A 56 1.95 -8.14 0.93
N PHE A 57 3.12 -7.68 0.48
CA PHE A 57 4.29 -7.58 1.35
C PHE A 57 4.29 -6.35 2.28
N ALA A 58 3.47 -5.33 1.99
CA ALA A 58 3.39 -4.11 2.80
C ALA A 58 2.03 -3.41 2.66
N TYR A 59 1.18 -3.59 3.67
CA TYR A 59 -0.13 -2.96 3.75
C TYR A 59 -0.52 -2.74 5.22
N ALA A 60 -1.49 -1.85 5.45
CA ALA A 60 -2.16 -1.70 6.73
C ALA A 60 -3.67 -1.91 6.52
N VAL A 61 -4.34 -2.43 7.54
CA VAL A 61 -5.78 -2.71 7.51
C VAL A 61 -6.43 -1.99 8.68
N SER A 62 -7.58 -1.36 8.44
CA SER A 62 -8.37 -0.77 9.51
C SER A 62 -9.06 -1.87 10.32
N HIS A 63 -9.54 -1.57 11.52
CA HIS A 63 -10.31 -2.53 12.29
C HIS A 63 -11.56 -3.03 11.53
N ALA A 64 -12.27 -2.12 10.86
CA ALA A 64 -13.43 -2.47 10.03
C ALA A 64 -13.03 -3.31 8.82
N GLY A 65 -11.93 -2.95 8.16
CA GLY A 65 -11.37 -3.73 7.05
C GLY A 65 -10.98 -5.14 7.46
N ALA A 66 -10.37 -5.32 8.64
CA ALA A 66 -9.99 -6.64 9.14
C ALA A 66 -11.22 -7.55 9.34
N LEU A 67 -12.32 -7.01 9.89
CA LEU A 67 -13.57 -7.75 10.02
C LEU A 67 -14.16 -8.15 8.67
N LYS A 68 -14.15 -7.23 7.68
CA LYS A 68 -14.59 -7.55 6.31
C LYS A 68 -13.73 -8.65 5.69
N LEU A 69 -12.40 -8.56 5.82
CA LEU A 69 -11.48 -9.56 5.29
C LEU A 69 -11.69 -10.93 5.94
N ILE A 70 -11.86 -11.02 7.26
CA ILE A 70 -12.16 -12.28 7.94
C ILE A 70 -13.48 -12.88 7.42
N ASN A 71 -14.53 -12.06 7.27
CA ASN A 71 -15.82 -12.53 6.77
C ASN A 71 -15.76 -13.02 5.32
N LYS A 72 -14.87 -12.46 4.49
CA LYS A 72 -14.75 -12.79 3.06
C LYS A 72 -13.77 -13.92 2.78
N LEU A 73 -12.68 -13.99 3.53
CA LEU A 73 -11.59 -14.94 3.31
C LEU A 73 -11.64 -16.14 4.26
N GLY A 74 -12.41 -16.04 5.36
CA GLY A 74 -12.38 -17.02 6.46
C GLY A 74 -13.02 -18.38 6.17
N SER A 75 -13.87 -18.51 5.14
CA SER A 75 -14.61 -19.75 4.87
C SER A 75 -13.90 -20.73 3.94
N SER A 76 -12.99 -20.24 3.08
CA SER A 76 -12.05 -20.98 2.20
C SER A 76 -11.76 -20.07 1.00
N THR A 77 -10.49 -19.89 0.63
CA THR A 77 -10.11 -19.19 -0.60
C THR A 77 -9.86 -20.22 -1.71
N ASN A 78 -10.44 -20.01 -2.90
CA ASN A 78 -10.24 -20.91 -4.05
C ASN A 78 -9.01 -20.50 -4.88
N SER A 79 -8.44 -19.34 -4.59
CA SER A 79 -7.24 -18.82 -5.23
C SER A 79 -6.25 -18.28 -4.19
N PRO A 80 -5.00 -17.98 -4.61
CA PRO A 80 -4.03 -17.30 -3.76
C PRO A 80 -4.58 -16.00 -3.17
N LEU A 81 -4.18 -15.68 -1.93
CA LEU A 81 -4.69 -14.54 -1.17
C LEU A 81 -4.56 -13.20 -1.92
N ASP A 82 -3.45 -12.99 -2.63
CA ASP A 82 -3.22 -11.80 -3.45
C ASP A 82 -4.24 -11.66 -4.59
N VAL A 83 -4.60 -12.77 -5.23
CA VAL A 83 -5.65 -12.82 -6.25
C VAL A 83 -7.02 -12.54 -5.63
N GLU A 84 -7.34 -13.17 -4.49
CA GLU A 84 -8.61 -12.91 -3.78
C GLU A 84 -8.75 -11.45 -3.36
N LEU A 85 -7.68 -10.82 -2.86
CA LEU A 85 -7.70 -9.41 -2.49
C LEU A 85 -7.98 -8.51 -3.70
N VAL A 86 -7.38 -8.80 -4.87
CA VAL A 86 -7.71 -8.06 -6.11
C VAL A 86 -9.19 -8.23 -6.45
N ASN A 87 -9.74 -9.44 -6.35
CA ASN A 87 -11.15 -9.68 -6.64
C ASN A 87 -12.06 -8.87 -5.70
N ILE A 88 -11.79 -8.87 -4.39
CA ILE A 88 -12.57 -8.14 -3.37
C ILE A 88 -12.45 -6.61 -3.56
N ILE A 89 -11.30 -6.13 -4.02
CA ILE A 89 -11.11 -4.71 -4.36
C ILE A 89 -11.93 -4.34 -5.59
N GLN A 90 -11.83 -5.12 -6.67
CA GLN A 90 -12.53 -4.86 -7.93
C GLN A 90 -14.04 -4.99 -7.82
N SER A 91 -14.53 -5.91 -6.98
CA SER A 91 -15.95 -6.03 -6.64
C SER A 91 -16.46 -4.92 -5.72
N LYS A 92 -15.57 -4.02 -5.26
CA LYS A 92 -15.86 -2.90 -4.34
C LYS A 92 -16.41 -3.37 -2.98
N GLU A 93 -16.04 -4.57 -2.57
CA GLU A 93 -16.41 -5.11 -1.25
C GLU A 93 -15.55 -4.52 -0.12
N ILE A 94 -14.38 -3.98 -0.46
CA ILE A 94 -13.54 -3.19 0.43
C ILE A 94 -13.10 -1.87 -0.21
N ASN A 95 -12.92 -0.86 0.63
CA ASN A 95 -12.32 0.42 0.28
C ASN A 95 -10.80 0.32 0.38
N SER A 96 -10.16 0.17 -0.78
CA SER A 96 -8.70 0.04 -0.89
C SER A 96 -8.04 1.29 -1.45
N TYR A 97 -6.86 1.61 -0.92
CA TYR A 97 -6.04 2.74 -1.36
C TYR A 97 -4.58 2.34 -1.49
N THR A 98 -3.84 3.04 -2.35
CA THR A 98 -2.41 2.82 -2.55
C THR A 98 -1.66 4.14 -2.40
N LEU A 99 -0.54 4.10 -1.70
CA LEU A 99 0.38 5.23 -1.59
C LEU A 99 1.38 5.24 -2.74
N VAL A 100 1.46 6.36 -3.46
CA VAL A 100 2.38 6.54 -4.60
C VAL A 100 3.29 7.76 -4.37
N PRO A 101 4.62 7.63 -4.51
CA PRO A 101 5.36 6.39 -4.73
C PRO A 101 5.28 5.43 -3.52
N PRO A 102 5.52 4.11 -3.71
CA PRO A 102 5.51 3.16 -2.59
C PRO A 102 6.62 3.48 -1.60
N ILE A 103 6.33 3.38 -0.30
CA ILE A 103 7.28 3.66 0.78
C ILE A 103 8.01 2.41 1.27
N ILE A 104 7.45 1.23 1.00
CA ILE A 104 8.12 -0.05 1.23
C ILE A 104 8.27 -0.71 -0.14
N VAL A 105 9.51 -1.04 -0.50
CA VAL A 105 9.86 -1.66 -1.77
C VAL A 105 10.64 -2.95 -1.53
N LYS A 106 10.39 -3.97 -2.35
CA LYS A 106 11.18 -5.20 -2.32
C LYS A 106 12.58 -4.91 -2.88
N SER A 107 13.62 -5.27 -2.11
CA SER A 107 15.01 -5.15 -2.53
C SER A 107 15.22 -5.87 -3.88
N GLY A 108 15.83 -5.18 -4.85
CA GLY A 108 16.08 -5.68 -6.21
C GLY A 108 15.19 -5.08 -7.32
N LYS A 109 14.12 -4.34 -6.99
CA LYS A 109 13.38 -3.51 -7.96
C LYS A 109 13.61 -2.03 -7.63
N SER A 110 14.48 -1.36 -8.40
CA SER A 110 14.59 0.10 -8.36
C SER A 110 13.35 0.67 -9.05
N TYR A 111 12.40 1.20 -8.28
CA TYR A 111 11.50 2.23 -8.82
C TYR A 111 12.41 3.40 -9.15
N SER A 112 12.68 3.59 -10.44
CA SER A 112 13.69 4.50 -11.01
C SER A 112 14.03 5.64 -10.06
N ASP A 113 15.26 5.61 -9.54
CA ASP A 113 15.91 6.47 -8.53
C ASP A 113 15.87 7.99 -8.79
N LYS A 114 14.96 8.54 -9.57
CA LYS A 114 15.07 9.95 -9.99
C LYS A 114 14.47 10.97 -9.02
N GLU A 115 13.57 10.63 -8.10
CA GLU A 115 12.91 11.68 -7.27
C GLU A 115 12.49 11.26 -5.84
N ASN A 116 12.99 10.18 -5.23
CA ASN A 116 12.62 9.86 -3.84
C ASN A 116 13.83 9.86 -2.88
N PRO A 117 14.10 10.98 -2.18
CA PRO A 117 15.25 11.09 -1.29
C PRO A 117 15.21 10.10 -0.11
N ASP A 118 14.04 9.53 0.21
CA ASP A 118 13.84 8.67 1.39
C ASP A 118 14.13 7.18 1.12
N ILE A 119 14.26 6.76 -0.16
CA ILE A 119 14.66 5.38 -0.54
C ILE A 119 16.07 5.05 -0.04
N HIS A 120 16.93 6.05 0.12
CA HIS A 120 18.30 5.85 0.60
C HIS A 120 18.35 5.37 2.06
N SER A 121 17.37 5.71 2.91
CA SER A 121 17.39 5.27 4.31
C SER A 121 17.05 3.80 4.49
N LEU A 122 16.29 3.22 3.56
CA LEU A 122 15.84 1.82 3.65
C LEU A 122 16.80 0.81 3.00
N LYS A 123 17.74 1.30 2.17
CA LYS A 123 18.63 0.47 1.34
C LYS A 123 19.55 -0.45 2.14
N ASN A 124 19.79 -0.15 3.43
CA ASN A 124 20.65 -0.92 4.33
C ASN A 124 19.93 -1.59 5.51
N SER A 125 18.60 -1.48 5.61
CA SER A 125 17.86 -1.95 6.79
C SER A 125 17.92 -3.47 6.98
N THR A 126 18.11 -4.22 5.90
CA THR A 126 18.12 -5.68 5.91
C THR A 126 19.53 -6.27 5.80
N SER A 127 20.51 -5.51 5.30
CA SER A 127 21.89 -5.99 5.16
C SER A 127 22.62 -6.15 6.50
N GLU A 128 22.16 -5.49 7.56
CA GLU A 128 22.68 -5.71 8.92
C GLU A 128 22.28 -7.08 9.51
N TYR A 129 21.20 -7.70 9.02
CA TYR A 129 20.66 -8.96 9.55
C TYR A 129 21.13 -10.21 8.79
N PHE A 130 21.82 -10.05 7.66
CA PHE A 130 22.37 -11.17 6.87
C PHE A 130 23.83 -11.50 7.17
N LYS A 131 24.43 -10.91 8.22
CA LYS A 131 25.64 -11.45 8.83
C LYS A 131 25.25 -12.63 9.74
N LEU A 132 24.95 -13.77 9.12
CA LEU A 132 24.97 -15.06 9.80
C LEU A 132 26.39 -15.62 9.62
N ASP A 133 27.01 -15.96 10.75
CA ASP A 133 28.36 -16.54 10.86
C ASP A 133 28.56 -17.80 10.00
#